data_AF-A0A1V6IGC4-F1
#
_entry.id   AF-A0A1V6IGC4-F1
#
_cell.length_a   1.000
_cell.length_b   1.000
_cell.length_c   1.000
_cell.angle_alpha   90.00
_cell.angle_beta   90.00
_cell.angle_gamma   90.00
#
_symmetry.space_group_name_H-M   'P 1'
#
loop_
_entity.id
_entity.type
_entity.pdbx_description
1 polymer ?
#
loop_
_entity_poly.entity_id
_entity_poly.type
_entity_poly.pdbx_seq_one_letter_code
_entity_poly.pdbx_strand_id
1 'polypeptide(L)'
;MCRRINTNKIAYVSLVMLLALGLKASIPKKEFMANDHFIFEINHRDKYATAIELTEAGKEQEVLVVPPSIRGFPVRYIGKPKRFFQPLDINALKLTDKQIKIYLPYSLRGQMWLASVRTVEAILALANLDDFDKVLTINSFPEIKLHYLNGKNKLNTFYMYNFESSLNEGYYFMDYINGSNPYVIPSDPVRKGYTFAGWYYQKECATLWNNEVPKSESESLTLFAKWI
;
A
#
# COMPACT_ATOMS: atom_id res chain seq x y z
N MET A 1 79.41 18.37 10.41
CA MET A 1 78.92 17.29 9.52
C MET A 1 77.40 17.37 9.49
N CYS A 2 76.82 18.09 8.52
CA CYS A 2 75.37 18.28 8.41
C CYS A 2 74.95 17.84 7.01
N ARG A 3 74.06 16.84 6.92
CA ARG A 3 73.70 16.14 5.69
C ARG A 3 72.42 16.73 5.10
N ARG A 4 72.57 17.22 3.86
CA ARG A 4 71.60 17.37 2.75
C ARG A 4 70.11 17.48 3.07
N ILE A 5 69.59 18.69 2.83
CA ILE A 5 68.23 18.98 2.35
C ILE A 5 68.15 18.49 0.89
N ASN A 6 67.09 17.76 0.54
CA ASN A 6 66.77 17.46 -0.86
C ASN A 6 65.40 18.06 -1.21
N THR A 7 65.45 18.98 -2.17
CA THR A 7 64.34 19.70 -2.80
C THR A 7 63.86 18.96 -4.05
N ASN A 8 62.54 18.75 -4.19
CA ASN A 8 61.78 18.66 -5.45
C ASN A 8 60.29 18.84 -5.08
N LYS A 9 59.68 20.02 -5.26
CA LYS A 9 58.82 20.41 -6.41
C LYS A 9 57.86 19.28 -6.80
N ILE A 10 56.54 19.42 -6.70
CA ILE A 10 55.70 20.26 -7.57
C ILE A 10 54.38 20.62 -6.84
N ALA A 11 53.99 21.89 -6.99
CA ALA A 11 52.78 22.49 -6.48
C ALA A 11 51.52 21.96 -7.19
N TYR A 12 50.46 21.67 -6.42
CA TYR A 12 49.09 21.60 -6.93
C TYR A 12 48.28 22.71 -6.26
N VAL A 13 48.42 23.91 -6.82
CA VAL A 13 47.56 25.06 -6.53
C VAL A 13 46.84 25.41 -7.83
N SER A 14 45.51 25.38 -7.74
CA SER A 14 44.54 26.04 -8.63
C SER A 14 44.27 25.45 -10.02
N LEU A 15 43.15 24.73 -10.12
CA LEU A 15 42.21 24.93 -11.24
C LEU A 15 40.77 24.72 -10.77
N VAL A 16 40.29 25.63 -9.93
CA VAL A 16 38.85 25.94 -9.82
C VAL A 16 38.59 27.04 -10.84
N MET A 17 38.02 26.68 -12.00
CA MET A 17 37.43 27.64 -12.94
C MET A 17 36.37 26.93 -13.79
N LEU A 18 35.13 27.11 -13.35
CA LEU A 18 33.96 27.43 -14.18
C LEU A 18 33.65 26.52 -15.38
N LEU A 19 32.83 25.50 -15.11
CA LEU A 19 31.69 25.18 -15.96
C LEU A 19 30.40 25.36 -15.14
N ALA A 20 30.15 26.63 -14.76
CA ALA A 20 28.83 27.08 -14.35
C ALA A 20 27.98 27.35 -15.61
N LEU A 21 27.70 26.30 -16.39
CA LEU A 21 26.49 26.31 -17.21
C LEU A 21 25.36 25.95 -16.26
N GLY A 22 24.61 26.99 -15.87
CA GLY A 22 23.50 26.91 -14.94
C GLY A 22 22.38 26.01 -15.44
N LEU A 23 22.51 24.71 -15.23
CA LEU A 23 21.36 23.85 -14.97
C LEU A 23 21.16 23.87 -13.46
N LYS A 24 20.50 24.91 -12.95
CA LYS A 24 19.64 24.73 -11.78
C LYS A 24 18.51 23.80 -12.20
N ALA A 25 18.82 22.51 -12.37
CA ALA A 25 17.82 21.49 -12.22
C ALA A 25 17.36 21.63 -10.77
N SER A 26 16.26 22.35 -10.57
CA SER A 26 15.58 22.35 -9.28
C SER A 26 15.33 20.89 -8.96
N ILE A 27 16.07 20.34 -7.99
CA ILE A 27 15.76 19.01 -7.48
C ILE A 27 14.29 19.12 -7.05
N PRO A 28 13.36 18.35 -7.65
CA PRO A 28 11.97 18.48 -7.32
C PRO A 28 11.84 18.21 -5.82
N LYS A 29 11.34 19.21 -5.08
CA LYS A 29 11.11 19.07 -3.64
C LYS A 29 10.11 17.92 -3.48
N LYS A 30 10.51 16.90 -2.73
CA LYS A 30 9.61 15.80 -2.40
C LYS A 30 8.49 16.34 -1.53
N GLU A 31 7.26 16.01 -1.89
CA GLU A 31 6.09 16.30 -1.09
C GLU A 31 5.64 15.05 -0.37
N PHE A 32 5.25 15.23 0.90
CA PHE A 32 4.72 14.18 1.74
C PHE A 32 3.34 14.56 2.24
N MET A 33 2.46 13.57 2.32
CA MET A 33 1.14 13.68 2.94
C MET A 33 0.98 12.58 3.99
N ALA A 34 0.17 12.80 5.00
CA ALA A 34 -0.17 11.79 5.99
C ALA A 34 -1.69 11.65 6.10
N ASN A 35 -2.14 10.42 6.36
CA ASN A 35 -3.41 10.18 7.03
C ASN A 35 -3.12 9.69 8.45
N ASP A 36 -4.13 9.16 9.14
CA ASP A 36 -3.99 8.72 10.52
C ASP A 36 -2.94 7.63 10.71
N HIS A 37 -2.72 6.75 9.71
CA HIS A 37 -1.90 5.53 9.86
C HIS A 37 -0.65 5.49 8.98
N PHE A 38 -0.60 6.30 7.92
CA PHE A 38 0.44 6.21 6.89
C PHE A 38 0.96 7.59 6.49
N ILE A 39 2.23 7.61 6.13
CA ILE A 39 2.90 8.71 5.44
C ILE A 39 3.12 8.29 3.99
N PHE A 40 2.83 9.22 3.07
CA PHE A 40 2.87 9.02 1.64
C PHE A 40 3.85 9.99 0.98
N GLU A 41 4.65 9.52 0.02
CA GLU A 41 5.37 10.37 -0.94
C GLU A 41 4.48 10.63 -2.15
N ILE A 42 4.38 11.88 -2.58
CA ILE A 42 3.53 12.30 -3.70
C ILE A 42 4.36 12.51 -4.96
N ASN A 43 3.96 11.87 -6.04
CA ASN A 43 4.45 12.13 -7.39
C ASN A 43 3.42 12.98 -8.15
N HIS A 44 3.70 14.28 -8.26
CA HIS A 44 2.86 15.23 -9.00
C HIS A 44 2.91 15.06 -10.51
N ARG A 45 4.05 14.59 -11.05
CA ARG A 45 4.25 14.42 -12.49
C ARG A 45 3.31 13.34 -13.02
N ASP A 46 3.28 12.21 -12.34
CA ASP A 46 2.55 11.01 -12.75
C ASP A 46 1.23 10.82 -11.98
N LYS A 47 0.93 11.78 -11.08
CA LYS A 47 -0.29 11.88 -10.28
C LYS A 47 -0.59 10.60 -9.49
N TYR A 48 0.32 10.22 -8.60
CA TYR A 48 0.12 9.10 -7.68
C TYR A 48 0.77 9.33 -6.31
N ALA A 49 0.39 8.51 -5.35
CA ALA A 49 1.01 8.43 -4.03
C ALA A 49 1.68 7.06 -3.81
N THR A 50 2.72 7.05 -2.99
CA THR A 50 3.41 5.85 -2.50
C THR A 50 3.31 5.83 -0.98
N ALA A 51 2.78 4.77 -0.36
CA ALA A 51 2.84 4.60 1.10
C ALA A 51 4.26 4.21 1.51
N ILE A 52 4.92 5.01 2.35
CA ILE A 52 6.37 4.88 2.62
C ILE A 52 6.68 4.61 4.08
N GLU A 53 5.81 5.02 5.00
CA GLU A 53 6.01 4.87 6.44
C GLU A 53 4.67 4.78 7.17
N LEU A 54 4.68 4.22 8.38
CA LEU A 54 3.57 4.31 9.32
C LEU A 54 3.73 5.56 10.18
N THR A 55 2.63 6.23 10.49
CA THR A 55 2.60 7.23 11.58
C THR A 55 2.76 6.54 12.94
N GLU A 56 2.95 7.30 14.02
CA GLU A 56 2.92 6.72 15.37
C GLU A 56 1.60 6.00 15.66
N ALA A 57 0.45 6.58 15.30
CA ALA A 57 -0.85 5.92 15.45
C ALA A 57 -0.98 4.66 14.57
N GLY A 58 -0.39 4.65 13.38
CA GLY A 58 -0.34 3.48 12.51
C GLY A 58 0.50 2.34 13.08
N LYS A 59 1.63 2.65 13.75
CA LYS A 59 2.46 1.66 14.45
C LYS A 59 1.70 0.99 15.60
N GLU A 60 0.73 1.69 16.18
CA GLU A 60 -0.14 1.15 17.23
C GLU A 60 -1.29 0.27 16.71
N GLN A 61 -1.52 0.18 15.40
CA GLN A 61 -2.58 -0.65 14.84
C GLN A 61 -2.13 -2.09 14.61
N GLU A 62 -2.97 -3.04 15.03
CA GLU A 62 -2.81 -4.45 14.67
C GLU A 62 -3.21 -4.71 13.21
N VAL A 63 -4.22 -3.96 12.73
CA VAL A 63 -4.73 -4.07 11.37
C VAL A 63 -4.62 -2.75 10.65
N LEU A 64 -4.03 -2.79 9.47
CA LEU A 64 -3.79 -1.62 8.64
C LEU A 64 -4.63 -1.69 7.36
N VAL A 65 -5.30 -0.59 7.02
CA VAL A 65 -6.01 -0.43 5.74
C VAL A 65 -5.32 0.66 4.94
N VAL A 66 -4.59 0.28 3.90
CA VAL A 66 -3.98 1.25 2.99
C VAL A 66 -5.09 1.85 2.12
N PRO A 67 -5.30 3.17 2.13
CA PRO A 67 -6.39 3.78 1.37
C PRO A 67 -6.12 3.70 -0.14
N PRO A 68 -7.16 3.62 -0.99
CA PRO A 68 -6.98 3.64 -2.45
C PRO A 68 -6.53 4.98 -3.00
N SER A 69 -6.71 6.06 -2.24
CA SER A 69 -6.19 7.38 -2.60
C SER A 69 -5.97 8.24 -1.36
N ILE A 70 -5.10 9.24 -1.48
CA ILE A 70 -4.93 10.30 -0.50
C ILE A 70 -5.03 11.64 -1.22
N ARG A 71 -5.99 12.48 -0.81
CA ARG A 71 -6.24 13.83 -1.38
C ARG A 71 -6.29 13.83 -2.92
N GLY A 72 -6.95 12.83 -3.51
CA GLY A 72 -7.11 12.70 -4.97
C GLY A 72 -5.93 12.03 -5.69
N PHE A 73 -4.84 11.71 -5.00
CA PHE A 73 -3.73 10.92 -5.56
C PHE A 73 -3.98 9.43 -5.31
N PRO A 74 -4.13 8.59 -6.36
CA PRO A 74 -4.26 7.15 -6.19
C PRO A 74 -2.99 6.56 -5.57
N VAL A 75 -3.14 5.68 -4.59
CA VAL A 75 -2.02 4.96 -3.99
C VAL A 75 -1.63 3.82 -4.92
N ARG A 76 -0.52 3.96 -5.64
CA ARG A 76 -0.09 2.99 -6.67
C ARG A 76 1.02 2.05 -6.22
N TYR A 77 1.73 2.41 -5.16
CA TYR A 77 2.90 1.71 -4.64
C TYR A 77 2.90 1.71 -3.11
N ILE A 78 3.49 0.67 -2.54
CA ILE A 78 3.79 0.55 -1.11
C ILE A 78 5.28 0.24 -1.01
N GLY A 79 6.00 1.03 -0.22
CA GLY A 79 7.45 1.12 -0.33
C GLY A 79 7.89 1.71 -1.68
N LYS A 80 9.19 1.98 -1.82
CA LYS A 80 9.80 2.58 -3.02
C LYS A 80 10.57 1.52 -3.80
N PRO A 81 10.57 1.59 -5.14
CA PRO A 81 11.43 0.73 -5.94
C PRO A 81 12.91 1.07 -5.72
N LYS A 82 13.75 0.04 -5.71
CA LYS A 82 15.22 0.14 -5.61
C LYS A 82 15.78 1.05 -6.70
N ARG A 83 16.68 1.98 -6.33
CA ARG A 83 17.65 2.55 -7.28
C ARG A 83 18.86 1.63 -7.35
N PHE A 84 19.40 1.41 -8.55
CA PHE A 84 20.63 0.63 -8.75
C PHE A 84 21.71 1.13 -7.75
N PHE A 85 22.33 0.23 -6.99
CA PHE A 85 23.30 0.47 -5.89
C PHE A 85 22.79 0.74 -4.45
N GLN A 86 21.50 0.61 -4.14
CA GLN A 86 21.01 0.74 -2.74
C GLN A 86 20.79 -0.61 -2.02
N PRO A 87 21.03 -0.72 -0.69
CA PRO A 87 20.71 -1.90 0.13
C PRO A 87 19.21 -2.27 0.08
N LEU A 88 18.89 -3.55 0.30
CA LEU A 88 17.55 -4.13 0.11
C LEU A 88 16.44 -3.50 0.97
N ASP A 89 16.73 -3.04 2.20
CA ASP A 89 15.69 -2.69 3.19
C ASP A 89 15.41 -1.20 3.37
N ILE A 90 16.15 -0.30 2.69
CA ILE A 90 15.96 1.15 2.91
C ILE A 90 14.70 1.70 2.25
N ASN A 91 14.07 0.93 1.36
CA ASN A 91 12.96 1.39 0.55
C ASN A 91 11.63 0.66 0.85
N ALA A 92 11.62 -0.35 1.72
CA ALA A 92 10.39 -1.03 2.09
C ALA A 92 9.57 -0.20 3.10
N LEU A 93 8.23 -0.31 3.04
CA LEU A 93 7.38 0.09 4.16
C LEU A 93 7.63 -0.90 5.30
N LYS A 94 8.20 -0.39 6.40
CA LYS A 94 8.57 -1.19 7.57
C LYS A 94 7.37 -1.35 8.51
N LEU A 95 7.00 -2.59 8.74
CA LEU A 95 6.05 -3.00 9.76
C LEU A 95 6.79 -3.44 11.02
N THR A 96 6.10 -3.39 12.15
CA THR A 96 6.61 -3.85 13.45
C THR A 96 5.96 -5.18 13.84
N ASP A 97 6.35 -5.73 14.99
CA ASP A 97 5.70 -6.88 15.61
C ASP A 97 4.27 -6.60 16.11
N LYS A 98 3.71 -5.41 15.86
CA LYS A 98 2.32 -5.10 16.23
C LYS A 98 1.34 -5.31 15.08
N GLN A 99 1.75 -5.07 13.84
CA GLN A 99 0.89 -5.31 12.68
C GLN A 99 0.76 -6.81 12.42
N ILE A 100 -0.47 -7.34 12.37
CA ILE A 100 -0.78 -8.73 12.00
C ILE A 100 -1.43 -8.82 10.63
N LYS A 101 -2.16 -7.78 10.20
CA LYS A 101 -2.88 -7.77 8.93
C LYS A 101 -2.76 -6.43 8.21
N ILE A 102 -2.60 -6.45 6.89
CA ILE A 102 -2.62 -5.26 6.03
C ILE A 102 -3.50 -5.47 4.80
N TYR A 103 -4.47 -4.58 4.60
CA TYR A 103 -5.29 -4.53 3.38
C TYR A 103 -4.65 -3.62 2.35
N LEU A 104 -4.48 -4.16 1.15
CA LEU A 104 -3.88 -3.49 0.02
C LEU A 104 -4.98 -2.97 -0.92
N PRO A 105 -4.87 -1.75 -1.46
CA PRO A 105 -5.95 -1.16 -2.22
C PRO A 105 -5.94 -1.64 -3.66
N TYR A 106 -7.12 -1.65 -4.27
CA TYR A 106 -7.30 -1.93 -5.70
C TYR A 106 -6.58 -0.93 -6.63
N SER A 107 -6.18 0.23 -6.10
CA SER A 107 -5.46 1.27 -6.86
C SER A 107 -3.99 0.93 -7.12
N LEU A 108 -3.48 -0.14 -6.51
CA LEU A 108 -2.11 -0.62 -6.75
C LEU A 108 -1.95 -0.99 -8.23
N ARG A 109 -0.85 -0.52 -8.82
CA ARG A 109 -0.51 -0.79 -10.23
C ARG A 109 0.96 -1.18 -10.42
N GLY A 110 1.73 -1.24 -9.34
CA GLY A 110 3.15 -1.52 -9.40
C GLY A 110 3.63 -2.33 -8.21
N GLN A 111 4.94 -2.48 -8.12
CA GLN A 111 5.60 -3.30 -7.11
C GLN A 111 5.31 -2.80 -5.69
N MET A 112 5.18 -3.76 -4.78
CA MET A 112 5.09 -3.55 -3.35
C MET A 112 6.36 -4.04 -2.66
N TRP A 113 6.91 -3.19 -1.80
CA TRP A 113 8.07 -3.45 -0.95
C TRP A 113 7.65 -3.31 0.50
N LEU A 114 7.36 -4.44 1.15
CA LEU A 114 7.04 -4.54 2.58
C LEU A 114 8.18 -5.26 3.29
N ALA A 115 8.48 -4.82 4.51
CA ALA A 115 9.41 -5.51 5.40
C ALA A 115 8.75 -5.62 6.78
N SER A 116 8.84 -6.80 7.39
CA SER A 116 8.26 -7.10 8.71
C SER A 116 9.25 -7.92 9.53
N VAL A 117 9.10 -7.89 10.86
CA VAL A 117 9.88 -8.67 11.81
C VAL A 117 9.20 -10.02 12.13
N ARG A 118 7.89 -10.14 11.84
CA ARG A 118 7.09 -11.37 12.03
C ARG A 118 6.14 -11.64 10.87
N THR A 119 5.44 -12.77 10.95
CA THR A 119 4.43 -13.14 9.96
C THR A 119 3.26 -12.15 9.92
N VAL A 120 2.95 -11.62 8.74
CA VAL A 120 1.84 -10.69 8.49
C VAL A 120 0.95 -11.23 7.36
N GLU A 121 -0.35 -11.17 7.55
CA GLU A 121 -1.33 -11.42 6.49
C GLU A 121 -1.51 -10.16 5.65
N ALA A 122 -1.19 -10.25 4.36
CA ALA A 122 -1.45 -9.21 3.39
C ALA A 122 -2.66 -9.62 2.54
N ILE A 123 -3.72 -8.83 2.57
CA ILE A 123 -4.94 -9.10 1.80
C ILE A 123 -5.01 -8.11 0.64
N LEU A 124 -4.92 -8.62 -0.58
CA LEU A 124 -5.03 -7.82 -1.78
C LEU A 124 -6.48 -7.76 -2.26
N ALA A 125 -7.08 -6.57 -2.21
CA ALA A 125 -8.27 -6.28 -2.98
C ALA A 125 -7.87 -6.20 -4.46
N LEU A 126 -8.11 -7.26 -5.23
CA LEU A 126 -7.58 -7.37 -6.58
C LEU A 126 -8.11 -6.25 -7.51
N ALA A 127 -7.14 -5.51 -8.04
CA ALA A 127 -7.16 -5.07 -9.42
C ALA A 127 -7.10 -6.31 -10.34
N ASN A 128 -7.85 -6.23 -11.44
CA ASN A 128 -7.96 -7.18 -12.55
C ASN A 128 -6.88 -8.30 -12.62
N LEU A 129 -7.33 -9.56 -12.72
CA LEU A 129 -6.49 -10.78 -12.67
C LEU A 129 -5.33 -10.81 -13.69
N ASP A 130 -5.45 -10.06 -14.79
CA ASP A 130 -4.43 -9.96 -15.84
C ASP A 130 -3.15 -9.20 -15.40
N ASP A 131 -3.18 -8.46 -14.29
CA ASP A 131 -2.04 -7.67 -13.79
C ASP A 131 -1.30 -8.33 -12.60
N PHE A 132 -1.66 -9.54 -12.19
CA PHE A 132 -1.07 -10.23 -11.04
C PHE A 132 0.47 -10.36 -11.14
N ASP A 133 0.99 -10.68 -12.33
CA ASP A 133 2.44 -10.78 -12.59
C ASP A 133 3.17 -9.42 -12.51
N LYS A 134 2.46 -8.29 -12.63
CA LYS A 134 3.03 -6.93 -12.48
C LYS A 134 3.03 -6.45 -11.04
N VAL A 135 2.15 -6.99 -10.21
CA VAL A 135 2.02 -6.62 -8.79
C VAL A 135 3.16 -7.25 -7.95
N LEU A 136 3.78 -8.33 -8.43
CA LEU A 136 4.75 -9.10 -7.64
C LEU A 136 6.21 -8.88 -8.06
N THR A 137 6.88 -8.00 -7.33
CA THR A 137 8.23 -8.30 -6.84
C THR A 137 8.19 -8.22 -5.33
N ILE A 138 7.33 -9.05 -4.73
CA ILE A 138 7.49 -9.40 -3.32
C ILE A 138 8.77 -10.22 -3.31
N ASN A 139 9.90 -9.60 -2.99
CA ASN A 139 11.07 -10.39 -2.62
C ASN A 139 10.59 -11.32 -1.51
N SER A 140 10.74 -12.62 -1.76
CA SER A 140 10.19 -13.74 -1.02
C SER A 140 10.63 -13.73 0.45
N PHE A 141 10.05 -12.84 1.23
CA PHE A 141 10.16 -12.83 2.68
C PHE A 141 9.18 -13.88 3.18
N PRO A 142 9.65 -14.97 3.83
CA PRO A 142 8.78 -16.06 4.32
C PRO A 142 7.73 -15.59 5.33
N GLU A 143 7.85 -14.36 5.82
CA GLU A 143 6.97 -13.75 6.79
C GLU A 143 5.68 -13.15 6.19
N ILE A 144 5.55 -12.91 4.88
CA ILE A 144 4.30 -12.33 4.34
C ILE A 144 3.40 -13.40 3.72
N LYS A 145 2.22 -13.60 4.30
CA LYS A 145 1.16 -14.45 3.74
C LYS A 145 0.22 -13.61 2.88
N LEU A 146 0.31 -13.75 1.55
CA LEU A 146 -0.54 -13.00 0.63
C LEU A 146 -1.85 -13.76 0.33
N HIS A 147 -2.99 -13.14 0.64
CA HIS A 147 -4.33 -13.61 0.31
C HIS A 147 -4.94 -12.72 -0.78
N TYR A 148 -5.52 -13.34 -1.81
CA TYR A 148 -6.11 -12.65 -2.95
C TYR A 148 -7.13 -13.57 -3.63
N LEU A 149 -8.15 -13.02 -4.28
CA LEU A 149 -9.20 -13.81 -4.94
C LEU A 149 -8.71 -14.39 -6.27
N ASN A 150 -8.47 -15.69 -6.34
CA ASN A 150 -8.22 -16.38 -7.62
C ASN A 150 -8.95 -17.72 -7.63
N GLY A 151 -8.80 -18.51 -8.70
CA GLY A 151 -9.44 -19.83 -8.78
C GLY A 151 -9.03 -20.84 -7.68
N LYS A 152 -8.02 -20.54 -6.85
CA LYS A 152 -7.47 -21.43 -5.81
C LYS A 152 -7.65 -20.90 -4.37
N ASN A 153 -7.72 -19.59 -4.19
CA ASN A 153 -7.74 -18.92 -2.89
C ASN A 153 -9.16 -18.49 -2.54
N LYS A 154 -9.70 -19.03 -1.45
CA LYS A 154 -11.04 -18.70 -0.98
C LYS A 154 -10.96 -17.62 0.09
N LEU A 155 -11.12 -16.37 -0.31
CA LEU A 155 -11.63 -15.34 0.61
C LEU A 155 -13.05 -15.75 1.00
N ASN A 156 -13.48 -15.39 2.20
CA ASN A 156 -14.79 -15.80 2.71
C ASN A 156 -15.69 -14.65 3.12
N THR A 157 -15.18 -13.41 3.13
CA THR A 157 -15.98 -12.22 3.42
C THR A 157 -15.87 -11.24 2.27
N PHE A 158 -17.01 -10.79 1.74
CA PHE A 158 -17.10 -9.93 0.57
C PHE A 158 -18.10 -8.81 0.82
N TYR A 159 -17.68 -7.57 0.54
CA TYR A 159 -18.52 -6.39 0.52
C TYR A 159 -18.65 -5.90 -0.91
N MET A 160 -19.87 -5.79 -1.41
CA MET A 160 -20.19 -5.52 -2.80
C MET A 160 -20.78 -4.11 -2.96
N TYR A 161 -20.23 -3.33 -3.87
CA TYR A 161 -20.77 -2.03 -4.27
C TYR A 161 -22.23 -2.09 -4.73
N ASN A 162 -22.69 -3.21 -5.30
CA ASN A 162 -24.10 -3.45 -5.66
C ASN A 162 -24.73 -2.39 -6.60
N PHE A 163 -24.07 -2.07 -7.71
CA PHE A 163 -24.66 -1.32 -8.84
C PHE A 163 -23.96 -1.68 -10.15
N GLU A 164 -24.62 -1.52 -11.29
CA GLU A 164 -24.15 -2.06 -12.59
C GLU A 164 -22.77 -1.53 -13.03
N SER A 165 -22.48 -0.25 -12.78
CA SER A 165 -21.21 0.39 -13.16
C SER A 165 -20.12 0.29 -12.09
N SER A 166 -20.24 -0.67 -11.16
CA SER A 166 -19.28 -0.84 -10.07
C SER A 166 -17.92 -1.30 -10.57
N LEU A 167 -16.86 -0.78 -9.96
CA LEU A 167 -15.47 -1.17 -10.23
C LEU A 167 -15.19 -2.58 -9.70
N ASN A 168 -14.10 -3.20 -10.18
CA ASN A 168 -13.59 -4.48 -9.67
C ASN A 168 -14.66 -5.57 -9.59
N GLU A 169 -15.44 -5.77 -10.65
CA GLU A 169 -16.55 -6.76 -10.66
C GLU A 169 -17.58 -6.57 -9.53
N GLY A 170 -17.61 -5.38 -8.91
CA GLY A 170 -18.47 -5.05 -7.78
C GLY A 170 -17.83 -5.17 -6.41
N TYR A 171 -16.59 -5.64 -6.26
CA TYR A 171 -15.94 -5.73 -4.95
C TYR A 171 -15.57 -4.35 -4.40
N TYR A 172 -16.05 -4.05 -3.18
CA TYR A 172 -15.65 -2.90 -2.38
C TYR A 172 -14.52 -3.26 -1.42
N PHE A 173 -14.68 -4.36 -0.68
CA PHE A 173 -13.75 -4.83 0.34
C PHE A 173 -13.85 -6.34 0.47
N MET A 174 -12.76 -7.00 0.84
CA MET A 174 -12.73 -8.44 1.03
C MET A 174 -11.86 -8.78 2.23
N ASP A 175 -12.20 -9.86 2.92
CA ASP A 175 -11.45 -10.36 4.06
C ASP A 175 -11.39 -11.89 4.06
N TYR A 176 -10.44 -12.40 4.83
CA TYR A 176 -10.30 -13.81 5.15
C TYR A 176 -10.36 -13.97 6.67
N ILE A 177 -11.43 -14.62 7.13
CA ILE A 177 -11.65 -14.90 8.54
C ILE A 177 -11.34 -16.37 8.80
N ASN A 178 -10.37 -16.60 9.68
CA ASN A 178 -10.12 -17.90 10.30
C ASN A 178 -10.24 -17.76 11.80
N GLY A 179 -11.37 -18.21 12.36
CA GLY A 179 -11.63 -18.28 13.80
C GLY A 179 -11.63 -16.91 14.51
N SER A 180 -10.44 -16.41 14.85
CA SER A 180 -10.19 -15.25 15.72
C SER A 180 -9.29 -14.16 15.12
N ASN A 181 -8.95 -14.26 13.84
CA ASN A 181 -8.26 -13.18 13.12
C ASN A 181 -9.08 -11.88 13.24
N PRO A 182 -8.49 -10.71 13.55
CA PRO A 182 -9.27 -9.48 13.65
C PRO A 182 -10.14 -9.28 12.40
N TYR A 183 -11.43 -9.23 12.68
CA TYR A 183 -12.46 -8.88 11.73
C TYR A 183 -12.43 -7.38 11.49
N VAL A 184 -12.44 -6.96 10.22
CA VAL A 184 -12.49 -5.54 9.85
C VAL A 184 -13.76 -5.24 9.06
N ILE A 185 -14.53 -4.30 9.58
CA ILE A 185 -15.60 -3.63 8.84
C ILE A 185 -14.94 -2.47 8.09
N PRO A 186 -15.02 -2.43 6.74
CA PRO A 186 -14.48 -1.31 5.99
C PRO A 186 -15.29 -0.03 6.29
N SER A 187 -14.70 1.12 5.99
CA SER A 187 -15.46 2.38 6.00
C SER A 187 -16.65 2.31 5.03
N ASP A 188 -17.60 3.23 5.18
CA ASP A 188 -18.75 3.25 4.27
C ASP A 188 -18.31 3.59 2.84
N PRO A 189 -18.83 2.87 1.82
CA PRO A 189 -18.54 3.18 0.43
C PRO A 189 -19.21 4.50 0.04
N VAL A 190 -18.63 5.20 -0.94
CA VAL A 190 -19.18 6.45 -1.47
C VAL A 190 -19.55 6.29 -2.93
N ARG A 191 -20.77 6.73 -3.30
CA ARG A 191 -21.27 6.78 -4.67
C ARG A 191 -21.84 8.16 -4.96
N LYS A 192 -21.30 8.84 -5.98
CA LYS A 192 -21.73 10.21 -6.34
C LYS A 192 -23.22 10.24 -6.66
N GLY A 193 -23.97 11.13 -6.00
CA GLY A 193 -25.41 11.32 -6.20
C GLY A 193 -26.31 10.34 -5.45
N TYR A 194 -25.74 9.51 -4.58
CA TYR A 194 -26.48 8.53 -3.76
C TYR A 194 -26.01 8.58 -2.31
N THR A 195 -26.87 8.15 -1.40
CA THR A 195 -26.58 7.95 0.01
C THR A 195 -26.40 6.46 0.30
N PHE A 196 -25.35 6.09 1.02
CA PHE A 196 -25.17 4.73 1.50
C PHE A 196 -26.16 4.45 2.64
N ALA A 197 -26.99 3.42 2.48
CA ALA A 197 -28.06 3.09 3.42
C ALA A 197 -27.78 1.82 4.25
N GLY A 198 -26.55 1.30 4.17
CA GLY A 198 -26.11 0.11 4.91
C GLY A 198 -25.83 -1.11 4.04
N TRP A 199 -25.34 -2.15 4.69
CA TRP A 199 -25.01 -3.44 4.12
C TRP A 199 -26.16 -4.44 4.28
N TYR A 200 -26.43 -5.23 3.25
CA TYR A 200 -27.55 -6.18 3.21
C TYR A 200 -27.08 -7.56 2.77
N TYR A 201 -27.76 -8.62 3.23
CA TYR A 201 -27.37 -10.00 2.90
C TYR A 201 -27.64 -10.40 1.44
N GLN A 202 -28.53 -9.69 0.75
CA GLN A 202 -28.94 -9.99 -0.62
C GLN A 202 -28.87 -8.76 -1.51
N LYS A 203 -28.71 -8.99 -2.82
CA LYS A 203 -28.59 -7.96 -3.85
C LYS A 203 -29.81 -7.03 -3.90
N GLU A 204 -30.98 -7.58 -3.62
CA GLU A 204 -32.28 -6.89 -3.57
C GLU A 204 -32.43 -6.00 -2.32
N CYS A 205 -31.48 -6.06 -1.40
CA CYS A 205 -31.45 -5.29 -0.16
C CYS A 205 -32.70 -5.47 0.72
N ALA A 206 -33.15 -6.73 0.88
CA ALA A 206 -34.31 -7.09 1.69
C ALA A 206 -34.01 -7.12 3.20
N THR A 207 -32.89 -7.73 3.59
CA THR A 207 -32.51 -7.91 5.00
C THR A 207 -31.24 -7.12 5.33
N LEU A 208 -31.35 -6.14 6.23
CA LEU A 208 -30.20 -5.38 6.73
C LEU A 208 -29.26 -6.32 7.50
N TRP A 209 -27.97 -6.19 7.25
CA TRP A 209 -26.94 -6.91 7.98
C TRP A 209 -26.92 -6.50 9.44
N ASN A 210 -26.88 -7.48 10.34
CA ASN A 210 -26.95 -7.28 11.79
C ASN A 210 -25.57 -7.34 12.49
N ASN A 211 -24.49 -7.16 11.74
CA ASN A 211 -23.10 -7.30 12.20
C ASN A 211 -22.65 -8.72 12.55
N GLU A 212 -23.39 -9.76 12.13
CA GLU A 212 -22.91 -11.14 12.24
C GLU A 212 -21.73 -11.41 11.31
N VAL A 213 -20.73 -12.13 11.83
CA VAL A 213 -19.47 -12.44 11.15
C VAL A 213 -19.29 -13.96 11.01
N PRO A 214 -18.65 -14.43 9.92
CA PRO A 214 -18.22 -15.82 9.79
C PRO A 214 -17.38 -16.26 10.99
N LYS A 215 -17.67 -17.44 11.55
CA LYS A 215 -16.95 -18.04 12.69
C LYS A 215 -15.87 -19.02 12.25
N SER A 216 -15.85 -19.41 10.98
CA SER A 216 -14.95 -20.41 10.43
C SER A 216 -14.68 -20.16 8.95
N GLU A 217 -13.61 -20.78 8.44
CA GLU A 217 -13.25 -20.72 7.01
C GLU A 217 -14.29 -21.35 6.08
N SER A 218 -15.12 -22.26 6.61
CA SER A 218 -16.21 -22.89 5.86
C SER A 218 -17.43 -21.99 5.67
N GLU A 219 -17.56 -20.95 6.50
CA GLU A 219 -18.64 -19.98 6.38
C GLU A 219 -18.22 -18.86 5.44
N SER A 220 -19.16 -18.37 4.64
CA SER A 220 -18.94 -17.24 3.74
C SER A 220 -20.01 -16.18 3.95
N LEU A 221 -19.61 -14.92 3.94
CA LEU A 221 -20.48 -13.76 4.06
C LEU A 221 -20.28 -12.87 2.83
N THR A 222 -21.37 -12.63 2.09
CA THR A 222 -21.40 -11.61 1.03
C THR A 222 -22.44 -10.57 1.40
N LEU A 223 -22.02 -9.31 1.42
CA LEU A 223 -22.85 -8.17 1.75
C LEU A 223 -22.95 -7.23 0.57
N PHE A 224 -24.13 -6.64 0.38
CA PHE A 224 -24.46 -5.77 -0.73
C PHE A 224 -24.82 -4.38 -0.20
N ALA A 225 -24.14 -3.35 -0.72
CA ALA A 225 -24.44 -1.98 -0.36
C ALA A 225 -25.83 -1.59 -0.88
N LYS A 226 -26.62 -0.90 -0.05
CA LYS A 226 -27.85 -0.24 -0.49
C LYS A 226 -27.59 1.23 -0.77
N TRP A 227 -28.17 1.73 -1.85
CA TRP A 227 -28.06 3.12 -2.30
C TRP A 227 -29.45 3.75 -2.44
N ILE A 228 -29.60 4.97 -1.92
CA ILE A 228 -30.82 5.80 -2.02
C ILE A 228 -30.47 7.11 -2.70
#